data_AF-A0A7S0KZH6-F1
#
_entry.id   AF-A0A7S0KZH6-F1
#
_cell.length_a   1.000
_cell.length_b   1.000
_cell.length_c   1.000
_cell.angle_alpha   90.00
_cell.angle_beta   90.00
_cell.angle_gamma   90.00
#
_symmetry.space_group_name_H-M   'P 1'
#
loop_
_entity.id
_entity.type
_entity.pdbx_description
1 polymer ?
#
loop_
_entity_poly.entity_id
_entity_poly.type
_entity_poly.pdbx_seq_one_letter_code
_entity_poly.pdbx_strand_id
1 'polypeptide(L)'
;LIFGLIGVDQLLQYQQQTARDTIVKSIQHQLERDYSQKRNDMWSTELLTQKPLFGCVVKQIPQLFDGSKSLTNVQIGETVDVLEEGVGPDGMYNLCRTCPQDKKSSVNASIGWFPMSCLEKVE
;
A
#
# COMPACT_ATOMS: atom_id res chain seq x y z
N LEU A 1 28.58 -19.47 -45.64
CA LEU A 1 27.28 -18.77 -45.72
C LEU A 1 26.41 -18.92 -44.47
N ILE A 2 26.56 -19.97 -43.65
CA ILE A 2 25.74 -20.19 -42.43
C ILE A 2 26.14 -19.25 -41.26
N PHE A 3 27.44 -18.95 -41.10
CA PHE A 3 27.93 -18.07 -40.03
C PHE A 3 27.45 -16.60 -40.13
N GLY A 4 27.21 -16.10 -41.34
CA GLY A 4 26.69 -14.74 -41.53
C GLY A 4 25.24 -14.57 -41.07
N LEU A 5 24.41 -15.61 -41.26
CA LEU A 5 23.02 -15.61 -40.80
C LEU A 5 22.92 -15.67 -39.27
N ILE A 6 23.78 -16.46 -38.62
CA ILE A 6 23.84 -16.58 -37.15
C ILE A 6 24.27 -15.24 -36.52
N GLY A 7 25.22 -14.53 -37.14
CA GLY A 7 25.66 -13.22 -36.65
C GLY A 7 24.58 -12.13 -36.74
N VAL A 8 23.78 -12.14 -37.81
CA VAL A 8 22.66 -11.19 -37.98
C VAL A 8 21.54 -11.51 -36.99
N ASP A 9 21.24 -12.78 -36.76
CA ASP A 9 20.24 -13.22 -35.79
C ASP A 9 20.65 -12.85 -34.35
N GLN A 10 21.91 -13.05 -33.98
CA GLN A 10 22.44 -12.63 -32.67
C GLN A 10 22.40 -11.11 -32.47
N LEU A 11 22.68 -10.33 -33.51
CA LEU A 11 22.62 -8.87 -33.44
C LEU A 11 21.18 -8.38 -33.26
N LEU A 12 20.22 -8.98 -33.98
CA LEU A 12 18.79 -8.69 -33.84
C LEU A 12 18.27 -9.05 -32.45
N GLN A 13 18.64 -10.23 -31.93
CA GLN A 13 18.28 -10.65 -30.57
C GLN A 13 18.84 -9.69 -29.51
N TYR A 14 20.10 -9.27 -29.65
CA TYR A 14 20.74 -8.33 -28.73
C TYR A 14 20.01 -6.97 -28.70
N GLN A 15 19.66 -6.42 -29.87
CA GLN A 15 18.89 -5.16 -29.92
C GLN A 15 17.50 -5.31 -29.28
N GLN A 16 16.82 -6.42 -29.53
CA GLN A 16 15.50 -6.69 -28.97
C GLN A 16 15.55 -6.86 -27.44
N GLN A 17 16.61 -7.48 -26.92
CA GLN A 17 16.83 -7.64 -25.48
C GLN A 17 17.06 -6.29 -24.80
N THR A 18 17.90 -5.46 -25.40
CA THR A 18 18.19 -4.10 -24.89
C THR A 18 16.94 -3.21 -24.87
N ALA A 19 16.10 -3.32 -25.91
CA ALA A 19 14.82 -2.62 -25.96
C ALA A 19 13.85 -3.12 -24.88
N ARG A 20 13.76 -4.44 -24.69
CA ARG A 20 12.94 -5.05 -23.62
C ARG A 20 13.38 -4.59 -22.24
N ASP A 21 14.68 -4.59 -21.95
CA ASP A 21 15.21 -4.17 -20.65
C ASP A 21 14.92 -2.69 -20.36
N THR A 22 14.99 -1.84 -21.38
CA THR A 22 14.67 -0.42 -21.24
C THR A 22 13.18 -0.22 -20.94
N ILE A 23 12.31 -0.96 -21.64
CA ILE A 23 10.86 -0.94 -21.42
C ILE A 23 10.54 -1.46 -20.01
N VAL A 24 11.09 -2.59 -19.60
CA VAL A 24 10.85 -3.17 -18.26
C VAL A 24 11.26 -2.20 -17.16
N LYS A 25 12.44 -1.57 -17.28
CA LYS A 25 12.88 -0.55 -16.31
C LYS A 25 11.94 0.66 -16.28
N SER A 26 11.47 1.12 -17.44
CA SER A 26 10.53 2.24 -17.51
C SER A 26 9.17 1.92 -16.88
N ILE A 27 8.67 0.69 -17.06
CA ILE A 27 7.43 0.21 -16.46
C ILE A 27 7.60 0.11 -14.94
N GLN A 28 8.70 -0.47 -14.44
CA GLN A 28 8.97 -0.55 -13.01
C GLN A 28 8.97 0.84 -12.37
N HIS A 29 9.62 1.81 -13.01
CA HIS A 29 9.72 3.17 -12.49
C HIS A 29 8.41 3.98 -12.60
N GLN A 30 7.51 3.61 -13.51
CA GLN A 30 6.16 4.17 -13.59
C GLN A 30 5.25 3.57 -12.51
N LEU A 31 5.30 2.25 -12.33
CA LEU A 31 4.52 1.57 -11.28
C LEU A 31 4.86 2.11 -9.90
N GLU A 32 6.14 2.23 -9.56
CA GLU A 32 6.57 2.70 -8.24
C GLU A 32 6.10 4.13 -7.94
N ARG A 33 6.10 5.01 -8.95
CA ARG A 33 5.57 6.38 -8.84
C ARG A 33 4.05 6.38 -8.71
N ASP A 34 3.35 5.63 -9.55
CA ASP A 34 1.88 5.57 -9.53
C ASP A 34 1.33 4.95 -8.23
N TYR A 35 1.97 3.90 -7.71
CA TYR A 35 1.60 3.28 -6.44
C TYR A 35 1.81 4.21 -5.24
N SER A 36 2.86 5.04 -5.28
CA SER A 36 3.16 5.97 -4.19
C SER A 36 2.27 7.20 -4.23
N GLN A 37 2.02 7.74 -5.43
CA GLN A 37 1.23 8.95 -5.62
C GLN A 37 -0.27 8.70 -5.39
N LYS A 38 -0.84 7.60 -5.93
CA LYS A 38 -2.25 7.26 -5.68
C LYS A 38 -2.57 7.01 -4.20
N ARG A 39 -1.62 6.49 -3.42
CA ARG A 39 -1.86 6.24 -1.98
C ARG A 39 -2.03 7.53 -1.19
N ASN A 40 -1.27 8.57 -1.52
CA ASN A 40 -1.35 9.85 -0.82
C ASN A 40 -2.60 10.66 -1.24
N ASP A 41 -3.03 10.53 -2.50
CA ASP A 41 -4.14 11.33 -3.05
C ASP A 41 -5.53 10.74 -2.79
N MET A 42 -5.64 9.50 -2.29
CA MET A 42 -6.93 8.80 -2.18
C MET A 42 -7.74 9.17 -0.92
N TRP A 43 -7.09 9.63 0.14
CA TRP A 43 -7.77 10.02 1.39
C TRP A 43 -7.68 11.54 1.55
N SER A 44 -8.82 12.21 1.60
CA SER A 44 -8.88 13.67 1.70
C SER A 44 -8.26 14.14 3.01
N THR A 45 -7.67 15.35 2.99
CA THR A 45 -7.10 16.01 4.18
C THR A 45 -8.12 16.15 5.32
N GLU A 46 -9.42 16.08 5.02
CA GLU A 46 -10.51 16.07 5.98
C GLU A 46 -10.51 14.84 6.90
N LEU A 47 -10.14 13.66 6.40
CA LEU A 47 -10.07 12.44 7.22
C LEU A 47 -8.90 12.49 8.22
N LEU A 48 -7.86 13.27 7.92
CA LEU A 48 -6.77 13.52 8.85
C LEU A 48 -7.19 14.42 10.02
N THR A 49 -8.17 15.31 9.81
CA THR A 49 -8.67 16.23 10.85
C THR A 49 -9.98 15.77 11.47
N GLN A 50 -10.62 14.75 10.90
CA GLN A 50 -11.85 14.17 11.42
C GLN A 50 -11.64 13.61 12.84
N LYS A 51 -12.61 13.89 13.70
CA LYS A 51 -12.68 13.36 15.05
C LYS A 51 -12.91 11.85 14.99
N PRO A 52 -12.10 11.03 15.66
CA PRO A 52 -12.31 9.59 15.70
C PRO A 52 -13.58 9.25 16.50
N LEU A 53 -14.23 8.16 16.11
CA LEU A 53 -15.36 7.57 16.83
C LEU A 53 -14.88 6.97 18.16
N PHE A 54 -13.83 6.14 18.11
CA PHE A 54 -13.19 5.52 19.28
C PHE A 54 -11.80 4.98 18.88
N GLY A 55 -11.01 4.60 19.89
CA GLY A 55 -9.72 3.95 19.70
C GLY A 55 -9.82 2.43 19.71
N CYS A 56 -8.98 1.77 18.91
CA CYS A 56 -8.82 0.32 18.91
C CYS A 56 -7.35 -0.07 19.03
N VAL A 57 -7.07 -1.17 19.71
CA VAL A 57 -5.76 -1.82 19.72
C VAL A 57 -5.72 -2.90 18.64
N VAL A 58 -4.63 -2.93 17.88
CA VAL A 58 -4.38 -3.97 16.88
C VAL A 58 -3.99 -5.27 17.59
N LYS A 59 -4.86 -6.28 17.54
CA LYS A 59 -4.61 -7.60 18.15
C LYS A 59 -3.83 -8.52 17.22
N GLN A 60 -4.08 -8.41 15.92
CA GLN A 60 -3.52 -9.29 14.90
C GLN A 60 -3.28 -8.53 13.60
N ILE A 61 -2.24 -8.89 12.87
CA ILE A 61 -2.00 -8.39 11.51
C ILE A 61 -2.27 -9.55 10.54
N PRO A 62 -3.22 -9.42 9.60
CA PRO A 62 -3.46 -10.47 8.62
C PRO A 62 -2.30 -10.53 7.63
N GLN A 63 -1.79 -11.73 7.35
CA GLN A 63 -0.57 -11.93 6.56
C GLN A 63 -0.69 -11.50 5.09
N LEU A 64 -1.90 -11.46 4.53
CA LEU A 64 -2.17 -11.15 3.12
C LEU A 64 -2.98 -9.86 2.96
N PHE A 65 -2.87 -8.94 3.92
CA PHE A 65 -3.61 -7.70 3.90
C PHE A 65 -2.77 -6.57 3.29
N ASP A 66 -2.63 -6.60 1.96
CA ASP A 66 -1.80 -5.67 1.18
C ASP A 66 -2.60 -4.82 0.16
N GLY A 67 -3.88 -4.60 0.44
CA GLY A 67 -4.78 -3.84 -0.43
C GLY A 67 -4.35 -2.38 -0.60
N SER A 68 -4.66 -1.78 -1.74
CA SER A 68 -4.42 -0.35 -2.02
C SER A 68 -5.13 0.59 -1.04
N LYS A 69 -6.19 0.11 -0.38
CA LYS A 69 -6.95 0.81 0.67
C LYS A 69 -6.62 0.34 2.08
N SER A 70 -5.72 -0.64 2.25
CA SER A 70 -5.40 -1.23 3.55
C SER A 70 -4.56 -0.29 4.40
N LEU A 71 -4.81 -0.28 5.70
CA LEU A 71 -3.94 0.41 6.65
C LEU A 71 -2.61 -0.34 6.75
N THR A 72 -1.54 0.33 6.35
CA THR A 72 -0.16 -0.22 6.39
C THR A 72 0.64 0.35 7.54
N ASN A 73 1.74 -0.34 7.90
CA ASN A 73 2.71 0.07 8.92
C ASN A 73 2.19 0.10 10.35
N VAL A 74 1.19 -0.74 10.65
CA VAL A 74 0.69 -0.96 12.02
C VAL A 74 1.36 -2.15 12.69
N GLN A 75 1.52 -2.09 14.01
CA GLN A 75 2.07 -3.16 14.83
C GLN A 75 1.02 -3.75 15.77
N ILE A 76 1.19 -5.02 16.15
CA ILE A 76 0.36 -5.63 17.19
C ILE A 76 0.61 -4.90 18.52
N GLY A 77 -0.48 -4.50 19.19
CA GLY A 77 -0.46 -3.69 20.40
C GLY A 77 -0.50 -2.17 20.13
N GLU A 78 -0.42 -1.73 18.89
CA GLU A 78 -0.54 -0.31 18.53
C GLU A 78 -2.01 0.14 18.61
N THR A 79 -2.23 1.37 19.06
CA THR A 79 -3.56 1.98 19.09
C THR A 79 -3.81 2.77 17.81
N VAL A 80 -4.93 2.47 17.16
CA VAL A 80 -5.42 3.15 15.96
C VAL A 80 -6.76 3.83 16.25
N ASP A 81 -6.95 4.97 15.62
CA ASP A 81 -8.20 5.73 15.65
C ASP A 81 -9.18 5.17 14.62
N VAL A 82 -10.41 4.82 15.04
CA VAL A 82 -11.48 4.43 14.11
C VAL A 82 -12.25 5.67 13.68
N LEU A 83 -12.27 5.95 12.38
CA LEU A 83 -13.01 7.07 11.77
C LEU A 83 -14.40 6.66 11.33
N GLU A 84 -14.55 5.43 10.85
CA GLU A 84 -15.82 4.86 10.36
C GLU A 84 -15.85 3.35 10.62
N GLU A 85 -16.99 2.85 11.10
CA GLU A 85 -17.23 1.42 11.31
C GLU A 85 -18.03 0.82 10.16
N GLY A 86 -17.79 -0.46 9.84
CA GLY A 86 -18.66 -1.19 8.91
C GLY A 86 -18.41 -0.85 7.44
N VAL A 87 -17.17 -0.55 7.07
CA VAL A 87 -16.78 -0.24 5.70
C VAL A 87 -16.37 -1.48 4.90
N GLY A 88 -16.37 -1.33 3.57
CA GLY A 88 -15.95 -2.38 2.65
C GLY A 88 -17.02 -3.45 2.39
N PRO A 89 -16.65 -4.54 1.67
CA PRO A 89 -17.56 -5.64 1.38
C PRO A 89 -18.08 -6.26 2.68
N ASP A 90 -19.40 -6.46 2.74
CA ASP A 90 -20.12 -7.02 3.91
C ASP A 90 -19.90 -6.26 5.23
N GLY A 91 -19.37 -5.04 5.19
CA GLY A 91 -19.08 -4.24 6.36
C GLY A 91 -18.11 -4.91 7.34
N MET A 92 -17.10 -5.64 6.84
CA MET A 92 -16.15 -6.39 7.68
C MET A 92 -14.92 -5.58 8.13
N TYR A 93 -14.79 -4.34 7.67
CA TYR A 93 -13.63 -3.50 7.91
C TYR A 93 -14.02 -2.22 8.65
N ASN A 94 -13.05 -1.63 9.32
CA ASN A 94 -13.13 -0.27 9.85
C ASN A 94 -12.17 0.63 9.09
N LEU A 95 -12.56 1.89 8.87
CA LEU A 95 -11.64 2.92 8.39
C LEU A 95 -10.85 3.43 9.59
N CYS A 96 -9.55 3.20 9.58
CA CYS A 96 -8.67 3.48 10.69
C CYS A 96 -7.57 4.48 10.30
N ARG A 97 -7.08 5.20 11.31
CA ARG A 97 -5.96 6.13 11.20
C ARG A 97 -4.90 5.80 12.26
N THR A 98 -3.62 5.81 11.89
CA THR A 98 -2.55 5.65 12.89
C THR A 98 -2.39 6.91 13.73
N CYS A 99 -2.19 6.73 15.04
CA CYS A 99 -1.97 7.83 15.97
C CYS A 99 -0.52 8.33 15.88
N PRO A 100 -0.28 9.65 15.68
CA PRO A 100 1.08 10.20 15.62
C PRO A 100 1.88 10.10 16.93
N GLN A 101 1.24 9.70 18.03
CA GLN A 101 1.86 9.68 19.37
C GLN A 101 2.87 8.55 19.56
N ASP A 102 2.83 7.50 18.73
CA ASP A 102 3.84 6.45 18.76
C ASP A 102 5.12 6.95 18.08
N LYS A 103 6.11 7.27 18.92
CA LYS A 103 7.42 7.91 18.63
C LYS A 103 8.29 7.23 17.55
N LYS A 104 7.80 6.18 16.88
CA LYS A 104 8.49 5.47 15.79
C LYS A 104 7.98 5.83 14.39
N SER A 105 6.78 6.40 14.25
CA SER A 105 6.18 6.77 12.95
C SER A 105 5.95 8.28 12.86
N SER A 106 7.01 9.06 13.04
CA SER A 106 6.96 10.52 13.15
C SER A 106 6.82 11.27 11.81
N VAL A 107 6.21 10.69 10.77
CA VAL A 107 6.18 11.40 9.47
C VAL A 107 4.81 11.54 8.83
N ASN A 108 3.86 10.60 8.89
CA ASN A 108 2.50 10.85 8.35
C ASN A 108 1.49 9.93 9.02
N ALA A 109 0.38 10.48 9.51
CA ALA A 109 -0.77 9.66 9.90
C ALA A 109 -1.25 8.88 8.67
N SER A 110 -1.22 7.56 8.75
CA SER A 110 -1.64 6.65 7.69
C SER A 110 -3.12 6.36 7.86
N ILE A 111 -3.89 6.37 6.78
CA ILE A 111 -5.32 6.07 6.77
C ILE A 111 -5.56 4.86 5.87
N GLY A 112 -6.39 3.95 6.34
CA GLY A 112 -6.80 2.80 5.55
C GLY A 112 -7.79 1.90 6.27
N TRP A 113 -8.32 0.94 5.53
CA TRP A 113 -9.20 -0.09 6.05
C TRP A 113 -8.42 -1.11 6.86
N PHE A 114 -9.01 -1.61 7.93
CA PHE A 114 -8.46 -2.69 8.73
C PHE A 114 -9.58 -3.65 9.18
N PRO A 115 -9.36 -4.98 9.20
CA PRO A 115 -10.42 -5.93 9.55
C PRO A 115 -10.85 -5.78 11.00
N MET A 116 -12.17 -5.74 11.25
CA MET A 116 -12.70 -5.62 12.61
C MET A 116 -12.28 -6.79 13.51
N SER A 117 -12.18 -7.99 12.95
CA SER A 117 -11.76 -9.20 13.67
C SER A 117 -10.35 -9.09 14.26
N CYS A 118 -9.55 -8.15 13.76
CA CYS A 118 -8.17 -7.92 14.16
C CYS A 118 -8.02 -6.73 15.12
N LEU A 119 -9.12 -6.07 15.48
CA LEU A 119 -9.16 -4.89 16.34
C LEU A 119 -9.87 -5.20 17.65
N GLU A 120 -9.39 -4.60 18.73
CA GLU A 120 -10.01 -4.64 20.05
C GLU A 120 -10.34 -3.21 20.49
N LYS A 121 -11.60 -2.95 20.86
CA LYS A 121 -12.05 -1.61 21.24
C LYS A 121 -11.47 -1.24 22.61
N VAL A 122 -10.90 -0.04 22.70
CA VAL A 122 -10.43 0.53 23.97
C VAL A 122 -11.60 1.29 24.58
N GLU A 123 -12.03 0.90 25.78
CA GLU A 123 -13.04 1.62 26.58
C GLU A 123 -12.50 2.92 27.19
#